data_AF-B8BQS1-F1
#
_entry.id   AF-B8BQS1-F1
#
_cell.length_a   1.000
_cell.length_b   1.000
_cell.length_c   1.000
_cell.angle_alpha   90.00
_cell.angle_beta   90.00
_cell.angle_gamma   90.00
#
_symmetry.space_group_name_H-M   'P 1'
#
loop_
_entity.id
_entity.type
_entity.pdbx_description
1 polymer ?
#
loop_
_entity_poly.entity_id
_entity_poly.type
_entity_poly.pdbx_seq_one_letter_code
_entity_poly.pdbx_strand_id
1 'polypeptide(L)'
;MKIFLASLIGSCAAFAPAPFGKSPTALFGRVDTSAAIEAALDASKKFGSTSSEARVLWDIVEEMDASDNSVASKAPIVDSEYEAKVKSLSQMLTKTKAELDQVKALADDLKGVKLASPSVGSSAPDDSVMKEALAAARAATEEFGQSSPQARLAWETVEEIAASPVDIRAPLDEECLIELIEGCEALEKFQAALGSR
;
A
#
# COMPACT_ATOMS: atom_id res chain seq x y z
N MET A 1 87.76 -21.84 -2.07
CA MET A 1 86.48 -21.11 -2.11
C MET A 1 85.34 -22.11 -2.07
N LYS A 2 84.58 -22.18 -0.98
CA LYS A 2 83.34 -22.95 -0.88
C LYS A 2 82.28 -21.97 -0.38
N ILE A 3 81.36 -21.65 -1.27
CA ILE A 3 80.31 -20.64 -1.08
C ILE A 3 79.14 -21.31 -0.38
N PHE A 4 78.66 -20.68 0.69
CA PHE A 4 77.44 -21.04 1.41
C PHE A 4 76.22 -20.87 0.49
N LEU A 5 75.34 -21.88 0.45
CA LEU A 5 73.95 -21.68 0.05
C LEU A 5 73.04 -22.26 1.13
N ALA A 6 72.47 -21.36 1.93
CA ALA A 6 71.37 -21.63 2.84
C ALA A 6 70.10 -21.84 2.01
N SER A 7 69.49 -23.02 2.15
CA SER A 7 68.18 -23.31 1.56
C SER A 7 67.09 -22.68 2.44
N LEU A 8 66.40 -21.67 1.92
CA LEU A 8 65.16 -21.13 2.49
C LEU A 8 64.06 -22.19 2.37
N ILE A 9 63.58 -22.69 3.51
CA ILE A 9 62.34 -23.45 3.61
C ILE A 9 61.20 -22.43 3.52
N GLY A 10 60.69 -22.20 2.31
CA GLY A 10 59.51 -21.39 2.07
C GLY A 10 58.23 -22.17 2.38
N SER A 11 57.47 -21.71 3.38
CA SER A 11 56.14 -22.21 3.72
C SER A 11 55.17 -22.10 2.55
N CYS A 12 54.96 -23.20 1.82
CA CYS A 12 53.90 -23.33 0.82
C CYS A 12 52.65 -23.90 1.49
N ALA A 13 51.89 -23.05 2.19
CA ALA A 13 50.57 -23.39 2.70
C ALA A 13 49.67 -22.14 2.65
N ALA A 14 49.44 -21.60 1.45
CA ALA A 14 48.58 -20.42 1.27
C ALA A 14 47.48 -20.62 0.20
N PHE A 15 47.24 -21.85 -0.26
CA PHE A 15 46.12 -22.15 -1.16
C PHE A 15 45.51 -23.52 -0.80
N ALA A 16 44.89 -23.59 0.38
CA ALA A 16 43.89 -24.62 0.62
C ALA A 16 42.52 -24.03 0.21
N PRO A 17 41.80 -24.58 -0.78
CA PRO A 17 40.44 -24.15 -1.03
C PRO A 17 39.62 -24.40 0.24
N ALA A 18 38.99 -23.35 0.77
CA ALA A 18 38.04 -23.51 1.86
C ALA A 18 36.97 -24.53 1.43
N PRO A 19 36.55 -25.47 2.30
CA PRO A 19 35.39 -26.30 2.01
C PRO A 19 34.18 -25.38 1.96
N PHE A 20 33.81 -24.94 0.76
CA PHE A 20 32.54 -24.29 0.51
C PHE A 20 31.45 -25.30 0.86
N GLY A 21 30.85 -25.11 2.03
CA GLY A 21 29.60 -25.78 2.37
C GLY A 21 28.59 -25.48 1.28
N LYS A 22 28.25 -26.50 0.50
CA LYS A 22 27.18 -26.41 -0.48
C LYS A 22 25.87 -26.27 0.29
N SER A 23 25.44 -25.03 0.54
CA SER A 23 24.04 -24.79 0.85
C SER A 23 23.24 -25.33 -0.32
N PRO A 24 22.30 -26.27 -0.11
CA PRO A 24 21.42 -26.69 -1.19
C PRO A 24 20.59 -25.48 -1.58
N THR A 25 20.86 -24.91 -2.76
CA THR A 25 19.92 -24.00 -3.41
C THR A 25 18.62 -24.77 -3.55
N ALA A 26 17.61 -24.37 -2.78
CA ALA A 26 16.26 -24.88 -2.94
C ALA A 26 15.80 -24.51 -4.36
N LEU A 27 15.72 -25.52 -5.23
CA LEU A 27 15.00 -25.44 -6.50
C LEU A 27 13.52 -25.24 -6.16
N PHE A 28 13.10 -23.98 -6.03
CA PHE A 28 11.68 -23.66 -6.17
C PHE A 28 11.25 -24.13 -7.56
N GLY A 29 10.13 -24.87 -7.59
CA GLY A 29 9.76 -25.75 -8.70
C GLY A 29 9.82 -25.07 -10.06
N ARG A 30 10.61 -25.66 -10.96
CA ARG A 30 10.69 -25.31 -12.37
C ARG A 30 9.28 -25.32 -12.97
N VAL A 31 9.05 -24.45 -13.96
CA VAL A 31 7.88 -24.61 -14.83
C VAL A 31 7.94 -26.01 -15.45
N ASP A 32 6.83 -26.74 -15.41
CA ASP A 32 6.77 -28.08 -16.00
C ASP A 32 6.91 -27.99 -17.52
N THR A 33 8.11 -28.26 -18.03
CA THR A 33 8.44 -28.25 -19.46
C THR A 33 8.26 -29.62 -20.12
N SER A 34 7.78 -30.63 -19.38
CA SER A 34 7.69 -32.02 -19.88
C SER A 34 6.87 -32.15 -21.16
N ALA A 35 5.72 -31.47 -21.23
CA ALA A 35 4.86 -31.47 -22.41
C ALA A 35 5.51 -30.79 -23.64
N ALA A 36 6.27 -29.71 -23.42
CA ALA A 36 6.96 -29.00 -24.50
C ALA A 36 8.14 -29.82 -25.05
N ILE A 37 8.87 -30.51 -24.16
CA ILE A 37 9.96 -31.42 -24.54
C ILE A 37 9.42 -32.61 -25.33
N GLU A 38 8.30 -33.21 -24.91
CA GLU A 38 7.68 -34.32 -25.63
C GLU A 38 7.23 -33.90 -27.04
N ALA A 39 6.60 -32.73 -27.17
CA ALA A 39 6.20 -32.19 -28.46
C ALA A 39 7.40 -31.93 -29.38
N ALA A 40 8.50 -31.36 -28.85
CA ALA A 40 9.73 -31.12 -29.60
C ALA A 40 10.39 -32.43 -30.07
N LEU A 41 10.42 -33.46 -29.21
CA LEU A 41 10.94 -34.79 -29.54
C LEU A 41 10.10 -35.49 -30.62
N ASP A 42 8.78 -35.39 -30.53
CA ASP A 42 7.89 -36.00 -31.50
C ASP A 42 7.95 -35.31 -32.86
N ALA A 43 8.05 -33.97 -32.89
CA ALA A 43 8.28 -33.25 -34.14
C ALA A 43 9.65 -33.57 -34.74
N SER A 44 10.70 -33.70 -33.91
CA SER A 44 12.04 -34.08 -34.35
C SER A 44 12.07 -35.49 -34.96
N LYS A 45 11.26 -36.43 -34.44
CA LYS A 45 11.11 -37.78 -35.00
C LYS A 45 10.33 -37.78 -36.32
N LYS A 46 9.28 -36.95 -36.43
CA LYS A 46 8.37 -36.92 -37.59
C LYS A 46 8.95 -36.17 -38.77
N PHE A 47 9.58 -35.02 -38.54
CA PHE A 47 10.04 -34.10 -39.58
C PHE A 47 11.56 -34.03 -39.71
N GLY A 48 12.29 -34.62 -38.75
CA GLY A 48 13.74 -34.57 -38.67
C GLY A 48 14.22 -33.45 -37.74
N SER A 49 15.38 -33.67 -37.10
CA SER A 49 15.95 -32.75 -36.11
C SER A 49 16.33 -31.37 -36.66
N THR A 50 16.44 -31.23 -37.98
CA THR A 50 16.78 -29.98 -38.67
C THR A 50 15.57 -29.28 -39.32
N SER A 51 14.36 -29.84 -39.16
CA SER A 51 13.14 -29.24 -39.72
C SER A 51 12.80 -27.92 -39.03
N SER A 52 12.15 -27.00 -39.75
CA SER A 52 11.67 -25.72 -39.22
C SER A 52 10.76 -25.92 -38.01
N GLU A 53 9.87 -26.91 -38.06
CA GLU A 53 8.88 -27.22 -37.03
C GLU A 53 9.55 -27.75 -35.76
N ALA A 54 10.58 -28.58 -35.91
CA ALA A 54 11.36 -29.08 -34.79
C ALA A 54 12.16 -27.95 -34.12
N ARG A 55 12.76 -27.06 -34.92
CA ARG A 55 13.50 -25.90 -34.39
C ARG A 55 12.60 -24.97 -33.57
N VAL A 56 11.44 -24.60 -34.10
CA VAL A 56 10.50 -23.71 -33.39
C VAL A 56 10.06 -24.33 -32.05
N LEU A 57 9.84 -25.64 -31.99
CA LEU A 57 9.47 -26.30 -30.73
C LEU A 57 10.63 -26.36 -29.73
N TRP A 58 11.87 -26.51 -30.20
CA TRP A 58 13.05 -26.39 -29.35
C TRP A 58 13.28 -24.95 -28.88
N ASP A 59 13.01 -23.95 -29.72
CA ASP A 59 13.07 -22.53 -29.34
C ASP A 59 12.05 -22.22 -28.23
N ILE A 60 10.85 -22.83 -28.27
CA ILE A 60 9.84 -22.70 -27.21
C ILE A 60 10.32 -23.35 -25.90
N VAL A 61 10.92 -24.54 -25.97
CA VAL A 61 11.50 -25.21 -24.79
C VAL A 61 12.61 -24.35 -24.18
N GLU A 62 13.47 -23.78 -25.02
CA GLU A 62 14.55 -22.89 -24.60
C GLU A 62 14.01 -21.62 -23.94
N GLU A 63 12.98 -20.98 -24.51
CA GLU A 63 12.36 -19.79 -23.91
C GLU A 63 11.68 -20.09 -22.57
N MET A 64 11.03 -21.26 -22.45
CA MET A 64 10.42 -21.70 -21.18
C MET A 64 11.47 -21.98 -20.10
N ASP A 65 12.61 -22.58 -20.46
CA ASP A 65 13.72 -22.85 -19.54
C ASP A 65 14.49 -21.57 -19.20
N ALA A 66 14.65 -20.65 -20.16
CA ALA A 66 15.28 -19.33 -19.96
C ALA A 66 14.42 -18.41 -19.08
N SER A 67 13.09 -18.52 -19.16
CA SER A 67 12.15 -17.82 -18.27
C SER A 67 12.24 -18.30 -16.82
N ASP A 68 12.81 -19.50 -16.57
CA ASP A 68 13.03 -20.05 -15.23
C ASP A 68 14.31 -19.51 -14.54
N ASN A 69 14.90 -18.44 -15.06
CA ASN A 69 15.91 -17.64 -14.35
C ASN A 69 15.36 -16.90 -13.11
N SER A 70 14.15 -17.25 -12.66
CA SER A 70 13.47 -16.67 -11.50
C SER A 70 14.24 -16.86 -10.19
N VAL A 71 15.18 -17.82 -10.11
CA VAL A 71 16.03 -18.04 -8.93
C VAL A 71 17.20 -17.04 -8.87
N ALA A 72 17.67 -16.52 -10.01
CA ALA A 72 18.76 -15.54 -10.06
C ALA A 72 18.26 -14.09 -9.88
N SER A 73 16.99 -13.82 -10.22
CA SER A 73 16.36 -12.50 -10.11
C SER A 73 15.47 -12.32 -8.87
N LYS A 74 15.06 -13.41 -8.20
CA LYS A 74 14.48 -13.31 -6.85
C LYS A 74 15.62 -13.08 -5.86
N ALA A 75 15.69 -11.86 -5.33
CA ALA A 75 16.53 -11.58 -4.17
C ALA A 75 16.25 -12.65 -3.09
N PRO A 76 17.28 -13.26 -2.48
CA PRO A 76 17.14 -14.40 -1.58
C PRO A 76 16.59 -14.02 -0.20
N ILE A 77 15.68 -13.05 -0.12
CA ILE A 77 15.14 -12.52 1.12
C ILE A 77 13.66 -12.25 0.90
N VAL A 78 12.87 -13.33 0.83
CA VAL A 78 11.55 -13.26 1.45
C VAL A 78 11.83 -13.34 2.94
N ASP A 79 12.18 -12.19 3.53
CA ASP A 79 12.38 -12.09 4.97
C ASP A 79 11.07 -12.52 5.63
N SER A 80 11.14 -13.37 6.64
CA SER A 80 9.96 -13.73 7.45
C SER A 80 9.28 -12.48 8.02
N GLU A 81 10.05 -11.41 8.22
CA GLU A 81 9.58 -10.08 8.58
C GLU A 81 8.72 -9.42 7.48
N TYR A 82 9.06 -9.60 6.20
CA TYR A 82 8.26 -9.10 5.07
C TYR A 82 6.92 -9.82 4.97
N GLU A 83 6.91 -11.15 5.08
CA GLU A 83 5.65 -11.92 5.09
C GLU A 83 4.77 -11.55 6.29
N ALA A 84 5.37 -11.38 7.48
CA ALA A 84 4.66 -10.93 8.67
C ALA A 84 4.06 -9.53 8.48
N LYS A 85 4.80 -8.61 7.87
CA LYS A 85 4.31 -7.26 7.55
C LYS A 85 3.18 -7.27 6.52
N VAL A 86 3.31 -8.06 5.45
CA VAL A 86 2.24 -8.20 4.43
C VAL A 86 0.98 -8.81 5.05
N LYS A 87 1.12 -9.79 5.93
CA LYS A 87 0.00 -10.41 6.65
C LYS A 87 -0.64 -9.45 7.65
N SER A 88 0.15 -8.66 8.36
CA SER A 88 -0.34 -7.61 9.27
C SER A 88 -1.10 -6.52 8.50
N LEU A 89 -0.56 -6.08 7.35
CA LEU A 89 -1.21 -5.08 6.50
C LEU A 89 -2.56 -5.58 5.97
N SER A 90 -2.61 -6.83 5.51
CA SER A 90 -3.85 -7.41 4.99
C SER A 90 -4.91 -7.58 6.09
N GLN A 91 -4.50 -7.90 7.33
CA GLN A 91 -5.40 -7.92 8.49
C GLN A 91 -5.93 -6.53 8.86
N MET A 92 -5.10 -5.48 8.79
CA MET A 92 -5.58 -4.11 9.01
C MET A 92 -6.57 -3.70 7.93
N LEU A 93 -6.29 -3.99 6.66
CA LEU A 93 -7.19 -3.66 5.56
C LEU A 93 -8.55 -4.36 5.67
N THR A 94 -8.59 -5.63 6.08
CA THR A 94 -9.87 -6.33 6.29
C THR A 94 -10.65 -5.76 7.48
N LYS A 95 -9.96 -5.37 8.55
CA LYS A 95 -10.58 -4.70 9.70
C LYS A 95 -11.13 -3.32 9.33
N THR A 96 -10.36 -2.47 8.65
CA THR A 96 -10.81 -1.15 8.20
C THR A 96 -11.96 -1.26 7.20
N LYS A 97 -11.95 -2.27 6.34
CA LYS A 97 -13.09 -2.54 5.44
C LYS A 97 -14.36 -2.85 6.22
N ALA A 98 -14.29 -3.71 7.24
CA ALA A 98 -15.44 -4.05 8.08
C ALA A 98 -15.95 -2.82 8.85
N GLU A 99 -15.07 -1.99 9.40
CA GLU A 99 -15.43 -0.74 10.07
C GLU A 99 -16.07 0.26 9.09
N LEU A 100 -15.55 0.39 7.87
CA LEU A 100 -16.17 1.22 6.83
C LEU A 100 -17.56 0.72 6.43
N ASP A 101 -17.76 -0.60 6.34
CA ASP A 101 -19.05 -1.17 6.02
C ASP A 101 -20.06 -0.95 7.19
N GLN A 102 -19.60 -0.96 8.44
CA GLN A 102 -20.40 -0.53 9.60
C GLN A 102 -20.76 0.96 9.55
N VAL A 103 -19.82 1.84 9.23
CA VAL A 103 -20.08 3.28 9.08
C VAL A 103 -21.06 3.55 7.94
N LYS A 104 -20.97 2.80 6.84
CA LYS A 104 -21.96 2.88 5.75
C LYS A 104 -23.35 2.45 6.19
N ALA A 105 -23.46 1.33 6.92
CA ALA A 105 -24.73 0.87 7.45
C ALA A 105 -25.35 1.93 8.39
N LEU A 106 -24.55 2.51 9.30
CA LEU A 106 -24.99 3.60 10.17
C LEU A 106 -25.39 4.86 9.37
N ALA A 107 -24.65 5.20 8.32
CA ALA A 107 -24.99 6.33 7.46
C ALA A 107 -26.28 6.11 6.67
N ASP A 108 -26.56 4.88 6.24
CA ASP A 108 -27.80 4.53 5.56
C ASP A 108 -28.99 4.48 6.53
N ASP A 109 -28.79 4.02 7.78
CA ASP A 109 -29.78 4.13 8.85
C ASP A 109 -30.10 5.60 9.18
N LEU A 110 -29.08 6.47 9.24
CA LEU A 110 -29.25 7.91 9.46
C LEU A 110 -29.96 8.62 8.29
N LYS A 111 -29.78 8.17 7.04
CA LYS A 111 -30.57 8.68 5.90
C LYS A 111 -32.04 8.28 6.01
N GLY A 112 -32.34 7.14 6.64
CA GLY A 112 -33.69 6.66 6.89
C GLY A 112 -34.40 7.40 8.04
N VAL A 113 -33.64 7.88 9.02
CA VAL A 113 -34.14 8.81 10.04
C VAL A 113 -34.29 10.18 9.40
N LYS A 114 -35.48 10.42 8.85
CA LYS A 114 -35.93 11.74 8.39
C LYS A 114 -36.10 12.64 9.63
N LEU A 115 -34.98 13.06 10.23
CA LEU A 115 -34.94 14.19 11.13
C LEU A 115 -35.62 15.33 10.37
N ALA A 116 -36.71 15.85 10.91
CA ALA A 116 -37.30 17.07 10.40
C ALA A 116 -36.15 18.06 10.25
N SER A 117 -35.88 18.51 9.02
CA SER A 117 -34.87 19.55 8.81
C SER A 117 -35.22 20.67 9.79
N PRO A 118 -34.34 21.06 10.72
CA PRO A 118 -34.45 22.41 11.22
C PRO A 118 -34.41 23.26 9.95
N SER A 119 -35.47 24.03 9.74
CA SER A 119 -35.46 25.10 8.76
C SER A 119 -34.33 26.02 9.18
N VAL A 120 -33.11 25.71 8.74
CA VAL A 120 -31.95 26.58 8.85
C VAL A 120 -32.36 27.80 8.08
N GLY A 121 -32.70 28.84 8.85
CA GLY A 121 -32.96 30.16 8.33
C GLY A 121 -31.82 30.49 7.38
N SER A 122 -32.19 30.78 6.14
CA SER A 122 -31.30 31.29 5.13
C SER A 122 -30.75 32.64 5.59
N SER A 123 -29.64 32.60 6.32
CA SER A 123 -28.78 33.73 6.56
C SER A 123 -27.35 33.21 6.62
N ALA A 124 -26.80 32.92 5.44
CA ALA A 124 -25.37 32.78 5.23
C ALA A 124 -24.85 34.10 4.64
N PRO A 125 -24.23 34.99 5.44
CA PRO A 125 -23.52 36.16 4.92
C PRO A 125 -22.06 35.84 4.55
N ASP A 126 -21.49 34.73 5.04
CA ASP A 126 -20.03 34.48 5.02
C ASP A 126 -19.52 33.63 3.84
N ASP A 127 -20.42 33.17 2.98
CA ASP A 127 -20.08 32.42 1.76
C ASP A 127 -19.23 33.23 0.77
N SER A 128 -19.30 34.56 0.85
CA SER A 128 -18.58 35.48 -0.03
C SER A 128 -17.09 35.54 0.30
N VAL A 129 -16.74 35.72 1.58
CA VAL A 129 -15.36 35.87 2.06
C VAL A 129 -14.56 34.59 1.84
N MET A 130 -15.16 33.42 2.10
CA MET A 130 -14.51 32.14 1.83
C MET A 130 -14.28 31.90 0.32
N LYS A 131 -15.24 32.29 -0.53
CA LYS A 131 -15.10 32.16 -1.99
C LYS A 131 -14.01 33.08 -2.55
N GLU A 132 -13.90 34.29 -2.02
CA GLU A 132 -12.85 35.24 -2.40
C GLU A 132 -11.47 34.73 -1.99
N ALA A 133 -11.32 34.21 -0.77
CA ALA A 133 -10.07 33.62 -0.29
C ALA A 133 -9.64 32.40 -1.14
N LEU A 134 -10.58 31.52 -1.48
CA LEU A 134 -10.30 30.37 -2.36
C LEU A 134 -9.93 30.79 -3.79
N ALA A 135 -10.55 31.84 -4.33
CA ALA A 135 -10.20 32.39 -5.64
C ALA A 135 -8.79 32.98 -5.64
N ALA A 136 -8.42 33.73 -4.60
CA ALA A 136 -7.09 34.30 -4.43
C ALA A 136 -6.01 33.22 -4.27
N ALA A 137 -6.27 32.18 -3.48
CA ALA A 137 -5.35 31.06 -3.30
C ALA A 137 -5.10 30.29 -4.60
N ARG A 138 -6.15 30.09 -5.42
CA ARG A 138 -6.03 29.46 -6.75
C ARG A 138 -5.26 30.34 -7.73
N ALA A 139 -5.57 31.63 -7.80
CA ALA A 139 -4.85 32.57 -8.66
C ALA A 139 -3.36 32.64 -8.32
N ALA A 140 -3.00 32.71 -7.02
CA ALA A 140 -1.61 32.69 -6.58
C ALA A 140 -0.90 31.37 -6.89
N THR A 141 -1.61 30.24 -6.82
CA THR A 141 -1.09 28.91 -7.19
C THR A 141 -0.82 28.83 -8.70
N GLU A 142 -1.67 29.44 -9.53
CA GLU A 142 -1.54 29.48 -10.99
C GLU A 142 -0.42 30.42 -11.45
N GLU A 143 -0.30 31.59 -10.84
CA GLU A 143 0.68 32.62 -11.24
C GLU A 143 2.10 32.32 -10.74
N PHE A 144 2.24 31.88 -9.48
CA PHE A 144 3.55 31.71 -8.85
C PHE A 144 3.96 30.24 -8.70
N GLY A 145 3.04 29.30 -8.93
CA GLY A 145 3.26 27.87 -8.74
C GLY A 145 2.96 27.40 -7.31
N GLN A 146 2.64 26.11 -7.17
CA GLN A 146 2.15 25.50 -5.92
C GLN A 146 3.15 25.59 -4.75
N SER A 147 4.45 25.63 -5.04
CA SER A 147 5.50 25.70 -4.01
C SER A 147 5.95 27.12 -3.69
N SER A 148 5.36 28.14 -4.33
CA SER A 148 5.73 29.53 -4.08
C SER A 148 5.30 30.00 -2.69
N PRO A 149 6.06 30.91 -2.06
CA PRO A 149 5.67 31.47 -0.77
C PRO A 149 4.35 32.25 -0.87
N GLN A 150 4.05 32.85 -2.02
CA GLN A 150 2.81 33.58 -2.27
C GLN A 150 1.59 32.65 -2.29
N ALA A 151 1.68 31.48 -2.95
CA ALA A 151 0.62 30.49 -2.94
C ALA A 151 0.37 29.94 -1.52
N ARG A 152 1.46 29.67 -0.77
CA ARG A 152 1.36 29.19 0.62
C ARG A 152 0.64 30.18 1.54
N LEU A 153 1.04 31.45 1.50
CA LEU A 153 0.39 32.51 2.30
C LEU A 153 -1.10 32.66 1.97
N ALA A 154 -1.47 32.50 0.70
CA ALA A 154 -2.87 32.58 0.29
C ALA A 154 -3.70 31.38 0.78
N TRP A 155 -3.12 30.18 0.82
CA TRP A 155 -3.77 28.99 1.42
C TRP A 155 -3.85 29.07 2.94
N GLU A 156 -2.83 29.62 3.62
CA GLU A 156 -2.89 29.89 5.05
C GLU A 156 -4.05 30.84 5.39
N THR A 157 -4.33 31.83 4.54
CA THR A 157 -5.48 32.74 4.74
C THR A 157 -6.83 32.00 4.64
N VAL A 158 -6.95 31.03 3.72
CA VAL A 158 -8.15 30.18 3.63
C VAL A 158 -8.32 29.35 4.89
N GLU A 159 -7.23 28.80 5.40
CA GLU A 159 -7.24 28.01 6.64
C GLU A 159 -7.61 28.88 7.84
N GLU A 160 -7.11 30.10 7.96
CA GLU A 160 -7.48 31.04 9.03
C GLU A 160 -8.97 31.41 9.00
N ILE A 161 -9.53 31.68 7.82
CA ILE A 161 -10.96 31.97 7.67
C ILE A 161 -11.80 30.74 8.02
N ALA A 162 -11.36 29.54 7.61
CA ALA A 162 -12.05 28.28 7.89
C ALA A 162 -11.95 27.87 9.37
N ALA A 163 -10.81 28.20 10.02
CA ALA A 163 -10.54 27.90 11.42
C ALA A 163 -11.15 28.92 12.37
N SER A 164 -11.45 30.14 11.90
CA SER A 164 -12.16 31.13 12.71
C SER A 164 -13.56 30.60 13.06
N PRO A 165 -13.84 30.24 14.32
CA PRO A 165 -15.21 29.94 14.71
C PRO A 165 -15.95 31.27 14.65
N VAL A 166 -16.89 31.40 13.71
CA VAL A 166 -17.84 32.51 13.70
C VAL A 166 -18.72 32.35 14.93
N ASP A 167 -18.22 32.83 16.07
CA ASP A 167 -18.97 32.96 17.32
C ASP A 167 -19.89 34.18 17.18
N ILE A 168 -20.87 34.08 16.28
CA ILE A 168 -22.12 34.79 16.47
C ILE A 168 -22.89 33.93 17.47
N ARG A 169 -22.64 34.18 18.76
CA ARG A 169 -23.57 33.82 19.83
C ARG A 169 -24.93 34.43 19.50
N ALA A 170 -25.75 33.69 18.77
CA ALA A 170 -27.18 33.73 19.01
C ALA A 170 -27.39 33.32 20.48
N PRO A 171 -28.31 33.97 21.22
CA PRO A 171 -28.60 33.55 22.59
C PRO A 171 -28.96 32.06 22.55
N LEU A 172 -28.26 31.25 23.35
CA LEU A 172 -28.63 29.88 23.60
C LEU A 172 -29.90 29.92 24.46
N ASP A 173 -31.04 29.96 23.78
CA ASP A 173 -32.35 29.77 24.38
C ASP A 173 -32.34 28.38 25.06
N GLU A 174 -32.79 28.32 26.32
CA GLU A 174 -32.65 27.18 27.25
C GLU A 174 -33.37 25.88 26.83
N GLU A 175 -33.78 25.75 25.57
CA GLU A 175 -34.52 24.58 25.04
C GLU A 175 -33.59 23.48 24.47
N CYS A 176 -32.34 23.79 24.11
CA CYS A 176 -31.40 22.76 23.60
C CYS A 176 -30.72 21.94 24.71
N LEU A 177 -30.64 22.48 25.94
CA LEU A 177 -30.05 21.77 27.08
C LEU A 177 -30.98 20.67 27.62
N ILE A 178 -32.29 20.75 27.42
CA ILE A 178 -33.23 19.74 27.88
C ILE A 178 -33.15 18.49 26.99
N GLU A 179 -33.03 18.65 25.66
CA GLU A 179 -32.87 17.53 24.73
C GLU A 179 -31.50 16.84 24.83
N LEU A 180 -30.44 17.60 25.15
CA LEU A 180 -29.10 17.02 25.35
C LEU A 180 -29.00 16.24 26.67
N ILE A 181 -29.75 16.65 27.71
CA ILE A 181 -29.86 15.89 28.97
C ILE A 181 -30.69 14.62 28.78
N GLU A 182 -31.78 14.67 28.01
CA GLU A 182 -32.62 13.49 27.71
C GLU A 182 -31.88 12.50 26.79
N GLY A 183 -31.04 13.00 25.87
CA GLY A 183 -30.13 12.19 25.05
C GLY A 183 -29.06 11.46 25.87
N CYS A 184 -28.55 12.08 26.94
CA CYS A 184 -27.61 11.43 27.86
C CYS A 184 -28.29 10.31 28.68
N GLU A 185 -29.55 10.48 29.11
CA GLU A 185 -30.29 9.42 29.82
C GLU A 185 -30.58 8.21 28.91
N ALA A 186 -30.83 8.44 27.62
CA ALA A 186 -30.98 7.38 26.64
C ALA A 186 -29.67 6.60 26.40
N LEU A 187 -28.53 7.28 26.45
CA LEU A 187 -27.21 6.69 26.26
C LEU A 187 -26.78 5.82 27.45
N GLU A 188 -27.09 6.25 28.68
CA GLU A 188 -26.89 5.43 29.88
C GLU A 188 -27.75 4.16 29.90
N LYS A 189 -29.02 4.24 29.47
CA LYS A 189 -29.89 3.06 29.34
C LYS A 189 -29.38 2.08 28.29
N PHE A 190 -28.82 2.58 27.18
CA PHE A 190 -28.21 1.75 26.15
C PHE A 190 -26.92 1.07 26.64
N GLN A 191 -26.08 1.79 27.39
CA GLN A 191 -24.87 1.25 27.99
C GLN A 191 -25.18 0.19 29.07
N ALA A 192 -26.22 0.40 29.88
CA ALA A 192 -26.70 -0.59 30.84
C ALA A 192 -27.23 -1.87 30.16
N ALA A 193 -27.93 -1.74 29.03
CA ALA A 193 -28.41 -2.88 28.25
C ALA A 193 -27.26 -3.70 27.62
N LEU A 194 -26.18 -3.04 27.19
CA LEU A 194 -24.98 -3.69 26.66
C LEU A 194 -24.09 -4.32 27.74
N GLY A 195 -24.04 -3.74 28.94
CA GLY A 195 -23.24 -4.27 30.06
C GLY A 195 -23.86 -5.47 30.79
N SER A 196 -25.14 -5.79 30.54
CA SER A 196 -25.85 -6.91 31.17
C SER A 196 -25.80 -8.22 30.38
N ARG A 197 -24.85 -8.38 29.45
CA ARG A 197 -24.67 -9.60 28.65
C ARG A 197 -23.33 -10.26 28.85
#